data_AF-A0A2E1WZU2-F1
#
_entry.id   AF-A0A2E1WZU2-F1
#
_cell.length_a   1.000
_cell.length_b   1.000
_cell.length_c   1.000
_cell.angle_alpha   90.00
_cell.angle_beta   90.00
_cell.angle_gamma   90.00
#
_symmetry.space_group_name_H-M   'P 1'
#
loop_
_entity.id
_entity.type
_entity.pdbx_description
1 polymer ?
#
loop_
_entity_poly.entity_id
_entity_poly.type
_entity_poly.pdbx_seq_one_letter_code
_entity_poly.pdbx_strand_id
1 'polypeptide(L)'
;MINPLDILLISFAVVVAFISYNDGVIKNASKIINLITSIILTNLVLNNLYEQLLFFKQADSIVKLASFAVLLILFMVCIGFFIELISEQIEVDEIDKIVDNLGSLLIGFIKGIVIISMMMFILDLTPLSNESKETINNKIESESILFKPIKIFKDFLFKS
;
A
#
# COMPACT_ATOMS: atom_id res chain seq x y z
N MET A 1 -1.39 19.09 18.23
CA MET A 1 -2.86 18.92 18.24
C MET A 1 -3.21 17.97 17.11
N ILE A 2 -4.14 17.04 17.32
CA ILE A 2 -4.67 16.19 16.25
C ILE A 2 -5.54 17.07 15.36
N ASN A 3 -5.21 17.19 14.08
CA ASN A 3 -5.96 18.01 13.11
C ASN A 3 -7.05 17.16 12.43
N PRO A 4 -8.07 17.73 11.76
CA PRO A 4 -9.09 16.96 11.03
C PRO A 4 -8.50 15.97 10.02
N LEU A 5 -7.34 16.29 9.44
CA LEU A 5 -6.64 15.41 8.52
C LEU A 5 -6.07 14.17 9.22
N ASP A 6 -5.51 14.31 10.42
CA ASP A 6 -5.07 13.15 11.22
C ASP A 6 -6.26 12.26 11.59
N ILE A 7 -7.41 12.87 11.93
CA ILE A 7 -8.65 12.13 12.21
C ILE A 7 -9.12 11.37 10.97
N LEU A 8 -9.05 11.99 9.79
CA LEU A 8 -9.40 11.34 8.53
C LEU A 8 -8.49 10.15 8.24
N LEU A 9 -7.17 10.29 8.40
CA LEU A 9 -6.21 9.21 8.17
C LEU A 9 -6.40 8.05 9.17
N ILE A 10 -6.57 8.35 10.45
CA ILE A 10 -6.83 7.33 11.48
C ILE A 10 -8.16 6.65 11.21
N SER A 11 -9.23 7.41 10.95
CA SER A 11 -10.55 6.82 10.72
C SER A 11 -10.56 5.91 9.49
N PHE A 12 -9.85 6.27 8.43
CA PHE A 12 -9.67 5.40 7.27
C PHE A 12 -8.97 4.08 7.65
N ALA A 13 -7.84 4.15 8.37
CA ALA A 13 -7.13 2.96 8.81
C ALA A 13 -7.97 2.08 9.76
N VAL A 14 -8.77 2.70 10.63
CA VAL A 14 -9.72 2.01 11.52
C VAL A 14 -10.84 1.33 10.73
N VAL A 15 -11.39 1.97 9.71
CA VAL A 15 -12.41 1.35 8.83
C VAL A 15 -11.82 0.12 8.12
N VAL A 16 -10.60 0.22 7.59
CA VAL A 16 -9.92 -0.94 6.99
C VAL A 16 -9.69 -2.05 8.04
N ALA A 17 -9.34 -1.69 9.28
CA ALA A 17 -9.22 -2.65 10.37
C ALA A 17 -10.52 -3.40 10.64
N PHE A 18 -11.65 -2.68 10.74
CA PHE A 18 -12.97 -3.29 10.96
C PHE A 18 -13.40 -4.21 9.80
N ILE A 19 -13.12 -3.83 8.55
CA ILE A 19 -13.39 -4.69 7.39
C ILE A 19 -12.61 -6.00 7.49
N SER A 20 -11.38 -5.95 8.00
CA SER A 20 -10.50 -7.11 8.17
C SER A 20 -10.84 -7.97 9.40
N TYR A 21 -11.75 -7.55 10.29
CA TYR A 21 -12.00 -8.22 11.58
C TYR A 21 -12.35 -9.71 11.45
N ASN A 22 -13.15 -10.07 10.44
CA ASN A 22 -13.66 -11.43 10.25
C ASN A 22 -12.81 -12.31 9.31
N ASP A 23 -11.70 -11.78 8.79
CA ASP A 23 -10.88 -12.52 7.82
C ASP A 23 -9.99 -13.60 8.46
N GLY A 24 -9.71 -13.50 9.76
CA GLY A 24 -8.73 -14.32 10.48
C GLY A 24 -7.29 -13.82 10.29
N VAL A 25 -6.43 -13.99 11.29
CA VAL A 25 -5.08 -13.40 11.35
C VAL A 25 -4.24 -13.89 10.20
N ILE A 26 -4.21 -15.20 9.99
CA ILE A 26 -3.34 -15.83 8.99
C ILE A 26 -3.73 -15.37 7.59
N LYS A 27 -5.03 -15.37 7.27
CA LYS A 27 -5.53 -14.93 5.97
C LYS A 27 -5.24 -13.44 5.75
N ASN A 28 -5.42 -12.60 6.76
CA ASN A 28 -5.07 -11.18 6.67
C ASN A 28 -3.57 -10.95 6.51
N ALA A 29 -2.74 -11.73 7.22
CA ALA A 29 -1.29 -11.71 7.07
C ALA A 29 -0.90 -12.05 5.63
N SER A 30 -1.46 -13.12 5.07
CA SER A 30 -1.27 -13.51 3.66
C SER A 30 -1.66 -12.39 2.69
N LYS A 31 -2.81 -11.73 2.92
CA LYS A 31 -3.26 -10.59 2.08
C LYS A 31 -2.31 -9.38 2.17
N ILE A 32 -1.83 -9.02 3.36
CA ILE A 32 -0.94 -7.85 3.51
C ILE A 32 0.46 -8.15 2.96
N ILE A 33 0.96 -9.38 3.14
CA ILE A 33 2.23 -9.83 2.54
C ILE A 33 2.11 -9.75 1.01
N ASN A 34 1.03 -10.29 0.43
CA ASN A 34 0.79 -10.18 -1.00
C ASN A 34 0.85 -8.72 -1.49
N LEU A 35 0.12 -7.82 -0.82
CA LEU A 35 0.08 -6.41 -1.19
C LEU A 35 1.46 -5.74 -1.13
N ILE A 36 2.18 -5.90 -0.02
CA ILE A 36 3.50 -5.27 0.18
C ILE A 36 4.51 -5.83 -0.81
N THR A 37 4.58 -7.15 -0.98
CA THR A 37 5.53 -7.78 -1.91
C THR A 37 5.22 -7.40 -3.36
N SER A 38 3.93 -7.32 -3.73
CA SER A 38 3.52 -6.86 -5.07
C SER A 38 3.93 -5.42 -5.33
N ILE A 39 3.75 -4.52 -4.36
CA ILE A 39 4.18 -3.12 -4.46
C ILE A 39 5.69 -3.04 -4.68
N ILE A 40 6.48 -3.71 -3.85
CA ILE A 40 7.95 -3.68 -3.92
C ILE A 40 8.43 -4.22 -5.28
N LEU A 41 7.91 -5.37 -5.72
CA LEU A 41 8.28 -5.96 -7.02
C LEU A 41 7.87 -5.08 -8.20
N THR A 42 6.68 -4.47 -8.13
CA THR A 42 6.23 -3.52 -9.17
C THR A 42 7.22 -2.37 -9.31
N ASN A 43 7.63 -1.77 -8.21
CA ASN A 43 8.59 -0.65 -8.23
C ASN A 43 9.95 -1.08 -8.76
N LEU A 44 10.46 -2.23 -8.30
CA LEU A 44 11.74 -2.78 -8.79
C LEU A 44 11.72 -3.01 -10.30
N VAL A 45 10.65 -3.62 -10.83
CA VAL A 45 10.54 -3.88 -12.27
C VAL A 45 10.38 -2.58 -13.05
N LEU A 46 9.53 -1.66 -12.60
CA LEU A 46 9.35 -0.37 -13.27
C LEU A 46 10.63 0.45 -13.33
N ASN A 47 11.40 0.53 -12.26
CA ASN A 47 12.66 1.27 -12.24
C ASN A 47 13.63 0.71 -13.30
N ASN A 48 13.76 -0.63 -13.36
CA ASN A 48 14.56 -1.29 -14.39
C ASN A 48 14.01 -1.04 -15.81
N LEU A 49 12.70 -1.08 -16.01
CA LEU A 49 12.08 -0.80 -17.31
C LEU A 49 12.31 0.65 -17.77
N TYR A 50 12.21 1.62 -16.86
CA TYR A 50 12.45 3.04 -17.16
C TYR A 50 13.92 3.33 -17.50
N GLU A 51 14.85 2.59 -16.90
CA GLU A 51 16.28 2.74 -17.19
C GLU A 51 16.68 2.09 -18.52
N GLN A 52 16.14 0.91 -18.83
CA GLN A 52 16.61 0.09 -19.96
C GLN A 52 15.86 0.36 -21.26
N LEU A 53 14.58 0.77 -21.21
CA LEU A 53 13.75 0.93 -22.39
C LEU A 53 13.51 2.41 -22.71
N LEU A 54 14.03 2.89 -23.84
CA LEU A 54 13.87 4.27 -24.32
C LEU A 54 12.41 4.72 -24.39
N PHE A 55 11.50 3.81 -24.77
CA PHE A 55 10.05 4.07 -24.80
C PHE A 55 9.49 4.47 -23.43
N PHE A 56 9.93 3.77 -22.38
CA PHE A 56 9.50 4.04 -21.01
C PHE A 56 10.20 5.26 -20.41
N LYS A 57 11.44 5.55 -20.82
CA LYS A 57 12.18 6.74 -20.38
C LYS A 57 11.50 8.05 -20.78
N GLN A 58 10.86 8.08 -21.96
CA GLN A 58 10.12 9.24 -22.46
C GLN A 58 8.61 9.15 -22.19
N ALA A 59 8.17 8.16 -21.41
CA ALA A 59 6.76 7.95 -21.13
C ALA A 59 6.17 9.10 -20.29
N ASP A 60 5.03 9.60 -20.74
CA ASP A 60 4.24 10.58 -20.00
C ASP A 60 3.70 9.98 -18.69
N SER A 61 3.33 10.86 -17.75
CA SER A 61 2.82 10.47 -16.42
C SER A 61 1.65 9.49 -16.47
N ILE A 62 0.78 9.57 -17.49
CA ILE A 62 -0.33 8.65 -17.69
C ILE A 62 0.18 7.22 -17.95
N VAL A 63 1.17 7.08 -18.82
CA VAL A 63 1.77 5.77 -19.13
C VAL A 63 2.48 5.20 -17.91
N LYS A 64 3.14 6.05 -17.11
CA LYS A 64 3.79 5.61 -15.87
C LYS A 64 2.79 5.06 -14.85
N LEU A 65 1.69 5.79 -14.63
CA LEU A 65 0.62 5.37 -13.74
C LEU A 65 -0.06 4.09 -14.23
N ALA A 66 -0.36 4.00 -15.55
CA ALA A 66 -0.96 2.81 -16.15
C ALA A 66 -0.05 1.58 -16.01
N SER A 67 1.25 1.75 -16.26
CA SER A 67 2.24 0.66 -16.15
C SER A 67 2.36 0.16 -14.72
N PHE A 68 2.34 1.07 -13.74
CA PHE A 68 2.26 0.72 -12.33
C PHE A 68 1.00 -0.07 -11.99
N ALA A 69 -0.18 0.41 -12.39
CA ALA A 69 -1.43 -0.29 -12.11
C ALA A 69 -1.46 -1.70 -12.71
N VAL A 70 -1.05 -1.84 -13.98
CA VAL A 70 -1.03 -3.14 -14.67
C VAL A 70 -0.07 -4.13 -14.02
N LEU A 71 1.17 -3.70 -13.74
CA LEU A 71 2.16 -4.57 -13.08
C LEU A 71 1.76 -4.92 -11.66
N LEU A 72 1.20 -3.97 -10.92
CA LEU A 72 0.73 -4.22 -9.56
C LEU A 72 -0.37 -5.30 -9.54
N ILE A 73 -1.36 -5.20 -10.43
CA ILE A 73 -2.41 -6.22 -10.56
C ILE A 73 -1.80 -7.57 -10.94
N LEU A 74 -0.89 -7.60 -11.91
CA LEU A 74 -0.23 -8.82 -12.35
C LEU A 74 0.54 -9.50 -11.20
N PHE A 75 1.32 -8.73 -10.43
CA PHE A 75 2.03 -9.26 -9.28
C PHE A 75 1.11 -9.69 -8.15
N MET A 76 0.03 -8.95 -7.86
CA MET A 76 -0.95 -9.35 -6.85
C MET A 76 -1.59 -10.71 -7.16
N VAL A 77 -1.87 -10.98 -8.45
CA VAL A 77 -2.41 -12.27 -8.89
C VAL A 77 -1.35 -13.36 -8.78
N CYS A 78 -0.16 -13.15 -9.33
CA CYS A 78 0.91 -14.14 -9.31
C CYS A 78 1.36 -14.51 -7.89
N ILE A 79 1.61 -13.52 -7.05
CA ILE A 79 2.07 -13.71 -5.66
C ILE A 79 0.95 -14.26 -4.81
N GLY A 80 -0.29 -13.78 -5.02
CA GLY A 80 -1.48 -14.29 -4.34
C GLY A 80 -1.63 -15.80 -4.53
N PHE A 81 -1.45 -16.28 -5.77
CA PHE A 81 -1.47 -17.71 -6.08
C PHE A 81 -0.42 -18.49 -5.29
N PHE A 82 0.84 -18.04 -5.25
CA PHE A 82 1.88 -18.72 -4.47
C PHE A 82 1.63 -18.71 -2.97
N ILE A 83 1.15 -17.58 -2.44
CA ILE A 83 0.82 -17.47 -1.01
C ILE A 83 -0.32 -18.40 -0.65
N GLU A 84 -1.34 -18.54 -1.50
CA GLU A 84 -2.45 -19.46 -1.28
C GLU A 84 -1.98 -20.92 -1.23
N LEU A 85 -1.14 -21.34 -2.18
CA LEU A 85 -0.52 -22.67 -2.18
C LEU A 85 0.30 -22.96 -0.91
N ILE A 86 1.01 -21.96 -0.38
CA ILE A 86 1.77 -22.11 0.87
C ILE A 86 0.81 -22.15 2.07
N SER A 87 -0.22 -21.31 2.06
CA SER A 87 -1.18 -21.20 3.17
C SER A 87 -1.97 -22.50 3.36
N GLU A 88 -2.25 -23.24 2.29
CA GLU A 88 -2.91 -24.56 2.35
C GLU A 88 -2.10 -25.62 3.10
N GLN A 89 -0.77 -25.46 3.19
CA GLN A 89 0.11 -26.40 3.89
C GLN A 89 0.26 -26.08 5.38
N ILE A 90 -0.23 -24.93 5.83
CA ILE A 90 -0.15 -24.52 7.23
C ILE A 90 -1.31 -25.18 7.97
N GLU A 91 -1.00 -26.18 8.79
CA GLU A 91 -1.94 -26.67 9.80
C GLU A 91 -2.14 -25.57 10.84
N VAL A 92 -3.34 -24.99 10.84
CA VAL A 92 -3.73 -23.97 11.81
C VAL A 92 -4.33 -24.68 13.00
N ASP A 93 -3.55 -24.81 14.08
CA ASP A 93 -4.11 -25.11 15.40
C ASP A 93 -5.21 -24.08 15.72
N GLU A 94 -6.24 -24.48 16.47
CA GLU A 94 -7.32 -23.56 16.86
C GLU A 94 -6.75 -22.34 17.60
N ILE A 95 -6.57 -21.23 16.87
CA ILE A 95 -6.21 -19.94 17.45
C ILE A 95 -7.41 -19.48 18.27
N ASP A 96 -7.16 -19.09 19.51
CA ASP A 96 -8.19 -18.48 20.34
C ASP A 96 -8.89 -17.34 19.58
N LYS A 97 -10.23 -17.39 19.52
CA LYS A 97 -11.03 -16.48 18.69
C LYS A 97 -10.80 -15.00 19.04
N ILE A 98 -10.51 -14.69 20.31
CA ILE A 98 -10.23 -13.31 20.73
C ILE A 98 -8.88 -12.89 20.16
N VAL A 99 -7.87 -13.75 20.27
CA VAL A 99 -6.54 -13.52 19.68
C VAL A 99 -6.62 -13.37 18.17
N ASP A 100 -7.41 -14.22 17.49
CA ASP A 100 -7.58 -14.19 16.04
C ASP A 100 -8.25 -12.88 15.56
N ASN A 101 -9.30 -12.47 16.26
CA ASN A 101 -10.00 -11.24 15.93
C ASN A 101 -9.15 -9.98 16.22
N LEU A 102 -8.46 -9.94 17.36
CA LEU A 102 -7.58 -8.81 17.71
C LEU A 102 -6.38 -8.71 16.77
N GLY A 103 -5.73 -9.83 16.44
CA GLY A 103 -4.65 -9.84 15.47
C GLY A 103 -5.11 -9.39 14.08
N SER A 104 -6.32 -9.77 13.68
CA SER A 104 -6.92 -9.34 12.42
C SER A 104 -7.16 -7.84 12.36
N LEU A 105 -7.60 -7.22 13.46
CA LEU A 105 -7.72 -5.76 13.57
C LEU A 105 -6.37 -5.08 13.42
N LEU A 106 -5.34 -5.57 14.11
CA LEU A 106 -3.99 -4.99 14.04
C LEU A 106 -3.43 -5.05 12.61
N ILE A 107 -3.54 -6.21 11.96
CA ILE A 107 -3.10 -6.37 10.57
C ILE A 107 -3.92 -5.49 9.65
N GLY A 108 -5.23 -5.41 9.86
CA GLY A 108 -6.11 -4.54 9.08
C GLY A 108 -5.77 -3.05 9.23
N PHE A 109 -5.37 -2.61 10.42
CA PHE A 109 -4.89 -1.25 10.64
C PHE A 109 -3.61 -0.96 9.87
N ILE A 110 -2.63 -1.88 9.91
CA ILE A 110 -1.38 -1.77 9.13
C ILE A 110 -1.69 -1.76 7.63
N LYS A 111 -2.61 -2.61 7.16
CA LYS A 111 -3.09 -2.62 5.78
C LYS A 111 -3.68 -1.27 5.38
N GLY A 112 -4.41 -0.62 6.29
CA GLY A 112 -4.90 0.75 6.11
C GLY A 112 -3.77 1.74 5.84
N ILE A 113 -2.68 1.67 6.63
CA ILE A 113 -1.49 2.51 6.42
C ILE A 113 -0.86 2.24 5.05
N VAL A 114 -0.70 0.97 4.65
CA VAL A 114 -0.17 0.60 3.33
C VAL A 114 -1.01 1.20 2.20
N ILE A 115 -2.33 1.15 2.31
CA ILE A 115 -3.24 1.73 1.32
C ILE A 115 -3.10 3.25 1.25
N ILE A 116 -3.01 3.94 2.40
CA ILE A 116 -2.79 5.39 2.43
C ILE A 116 -1.46 5.74 1.74
N SER A 117 -0.36 5.03 2.04
CA SER A 117 0.92 5.24 1.37
C SER A 117 0.82 5.02 -0.14
N MET A 118 0.07 3.99 -0.59
CA MET A 118 -0.20 3.77 -2.01
C MET A 118 -1.00 4.91 -2.65
N MET A 119 -2.00 5.47 -1.95
CA MET A 119 -2.75 6.63 -2.44
C MET A 119 -1.83 7.85 -2.62
N MET A 120 -0.91 8.09 -1.69
CA MET A 120 0.09 9.17 -1.82
C MET A 120 0.99 8.95 -3.04
N PHE A 121 1.45 7.72 -3.27
CA PHE A 121 2.25 7.39 -4.45
C PHE A 121 1.48 7.59 -5.75
N ILE A 122 0.20 7.21 -5.80
CA ILE A 122 -0.67 7.45 -6.96
C ILE A 122 -0.82 8.96 -7.22
N LEU A 123 -0.96 9.79 -6.18
CA LEU A 123 -0.98 11.24 -6.31
C LEU A 123 0.33 11.78 -6.93
N ASP A 124 1.48 11.23 -6.55
CA ASP A 124 2.78 11.59 -7.13
C ASP A 124 2.86 11.24 -8.62
N LEU A 125 2.27 10.12 -9.06
CA LEU A 125 2.23 9.70 -10.46
C LEU A 125 1.13 10.37 -11.29
N THR A 126 0.11 10.96 -10.65
CA THR A 126 -1.02 11.59 -11.34
C THR A 126 -0.53 12.78 -12.19
N PRO A 127 -1.05 13.02 -13.41
CA PRO A 127 -0.65 14.12 -14.29
C PRO A 127 -1.15 15.50 -13.80
N LEU A 128 -0.83 15.87 -12.56
CA LEU A 128 -1.02 17.21 -12.01
C LEU A 128 0.26 18.04 -12.20
N SER A 129 0.14 19.37 -12.21
CA SER A 129 1.31 20.26 -12.23
C SER A 129 2.16 20.05 -10.97
N ASN A 130 3.48 20.19 -11.09
CA ASN A 130 4.39 20.03 -9.95
C ASN A 130 4.06 20.99 -8.81
N GLU A 131 3.68 22.23 -9.14
CA GLU A 131 3.22 23.24 -8.18
C GLU A 131 1.97 22.78 -7.40
N SER A 132 1.01 22.12 -8.08
CA SER A 132 -0.17 21.56 -7.43
C SER A 132 0.19 20.44 -6.47
N LYS A 133 1.08 19.54 -6.87
CA LYS A 133 1.56 18.42 -6.04
C LYS A 133 2.30 18.92 -4.81
N GLU A 134 3.18 19.89 -5.00
CA GLU A 134 3.94 20.51 -3.91
C GLU A 134 3.02 21.23 -2.93
N THR A 135 2.04 21.99 -3.43
CA THR A 135 1.04 22.66 -2.59
C THR A 135 0.24 21.66 -1.76
N ILE A 136 -0.20 20.55 -2.37
CA ILE A 136 -0.92 19.47 -1.66
C ILE A 136 -0.01 18.85 -0.60
N ASN A 137 1.20 18.43 -0.96
CA ASN A 137 2.12 17.79 -0.03
C ASN A 137 2.51 18.72 1.13
N ASN A 138 2.82 19.99 0.86
CA ASN A 138 3.18 20.96 1.89
C ASN A 138 2.00 21.25 2.82
N LYS A 139 0.78 21.35 2.28
CA LYS A 139 -0.42 21.55 3.09
C LYS A 139 -0.66 20.35 4.00
N ILE A 140 -0.64 19.14 3.47
CA ILE A 140 -0.83 17.92 4.25
C ILE A 140 0.28 17.77 5.32
N GLU A 141 1.54 18.04 4.97
CA GLU A 141 2.68 17.95 5.88
C GLU A 141 2.61 19.00 7.02
N SER A 142 2.11 20.21 6.74
CA SER A 142 1.90 21.23 7.76
C SER A 142 0.71 20.94 8.68
N GLU A 143 -0.28 20.19 8.18
CA GLU A 143 -1.55 19.98 8.87
C GLU A 143 -1.62 18.63 9.61
N SER A 144 -0.84 17.62 9.23
CA SER A 144 -0.95 16.27 9.78
C SER A 144 0.37 15.77 10.36
N ILE A 145 0.33 15.40 11.64
CA ILE A 145 1.48 14.80 12.35
C ILE A 145 1.74 13.37 11.82
N LEU A 146 0.67 12.68 11.38
CA LEU A 146 0.75 11.33 10.82
C LEU A 146 1.29 11.30 9.39
N PHE A 147 1.27 12.42 8.68
CA PHE A 147 1.74 12.44 7.30
C PHE A 147 3.23 12.09 7.19
N LYS A 148 4.07 12.61 8.08
CA LYS A 148 5.52 12.33 8.05
C LYS A 148 5.86 10.83 8.16
N PRO A 149 5.37 10.07 9.16
CA PRO A 149 5.64 8.64 9.22
C PRO A 149 5.05 7.87 8.02
N ILE A 150 3.87 8.26 7.52
CA ILE A 150 3.26 7.64 6.32
C ILE A 150 4.08 7.93 5.07
N LYS A 151 4.64 9.14 4.94
CA LYS A 151 5.55 9.54 3.85
C LYS A 151 6.85 8.74 3.91
N ILE A 152 7.46 8.60 5.08
CA ILE A 152 8.64 7.75 5.27
C ILE A 152 8.34 6.30 4.86
N PHE A 153 7.18 5.77 5.26
CA PHE A 153 6.78 4.42 4.89
C PHE A 153 6.49 4.27 3.40
N LYS A 154 5.86 5.28 2.78
CA LYS A 154 5.71 5.36 1.32
C LYS A 154 7.09 5.32 0.65
N ASP A 155 8.02 6.16 1.08
CA ASP A 155 9.36 6.23 0.48
C ASP A 155 10.15 4.92 0.66
N PHE A 156 9.87 4.15 1.72
CA PHE A 156 10.40 2.79 1.88
C PHE A 156 9.79 1.81 0.86
N LEU A 157 8.45 1.79 0.72
CA LEU A 157 7.74 0.88 -0.19
C LEU A 157 7.99 1.19 -1.66
N PHE A 158 8.09 2.47 -1.98
CA PHE A 158 8.16 3.04 -3.33
C PHE A 158 9.53 3.60 -3.65
N LYS A 159 10.57 3.17 -2.94
CA LYS A 159 11.94 3.62 -3.16
C LYS A 159 12.34 3.34 -4.61
N SER A 160 12.37 4.40 -5.40
CA SER A 160 12.99 4.48 -6.71
C SER A 160 14.45 4.88 -6.57
#